data_AF-A0AAW2XS81-F1
#
_entry.id   AF-A0AAW2XS81-F1
#
_cell.length_a   1.000
_cell.length_b   1.000
_cell.length_c   1.000
_cell.angle_alpha   90.00
_cell.angle_beta   90.00
_cell.angle_gamma   90.00
#
_symmetry.space_group_name_H-M   'P 1'
#
loop_
_entity.id
_entity.type
_entity.pdbx_description
1 polymer ?
#
loop_
_entity_poly.entity_id
_entity_poly.type
_entity_poly.pdbx_seq_one_letter_code
_entity_poly.pdbx_strand_id
1 'polypeptide(L)'
;MSEMTGTIQEEVSEAKPWLLHVDDSSTTQGSGAGIVLTTPQGDDMEFAVKFELKASNNEAEYEALVLGMRMAQDVGASHLLAYSDS
;
A
#
# COMPACT_ATOMS: atom_id res chain seq x y z
N MET A 1 -4.79 -1.20 -49.10
CA MET A 1 -5.20 -1.42 -47.71
C MET A 1 -4.26 -2.50 -47.16
N SER A 2 -3.31 -2.12 -46.32
CA SER A 2 -2.62 -3.07 -45.45
C SER A 2 -3.06 -2.72 -44.05
N GLU A 3 -3.93 -3.55 -43.50
CA GLU A 3 -4.32 -3.50 -42.10
C GLU A 3 -3.10 -3.95 -41.30
N MET A 4 -2.46 -3.00 -40.61
CA MET A 4 -1.35 -3.26 -39.71
C MET A 4 -1.94 -3.83 -38.42
N THR A 5 -1.82 -5.15 -38.28
CA THR A 5 -2.03 -5.86 -37.03
C THR A 5 -1.08 -5.31 -35.97
N GLY A 6 -1.65 -4.71 -34.92
CA GLY A 6 -0.93 -4.32 -33.72
C GLY A 6 -1.84 -4.60 -32.54
N THR A 7 -1.99 -5.86 -32.16
CA THR A 7 -2.49 -6.19 -30.83
C THR A 7 -1.44 -5.66 -29.86
N ILE A 8 -1.74 -4.54 -29.20
CA ILE A 8 -0.99 -4.10 -28.03
C ILE A 8 -1.28 -5.15 -26.97
N GLN A 9 -0.44 -6.18 -26.90
CA GLN A 9 -0.35 -7.00 -25.72
C GLN A 9 0.35 -6.12 -24.69
N GLU A 10 -0.45 -5.53 -23.82
CA GLU A 10 0.02 -5.00 -22.55
C GLU A 10 0.62 -6.19 -21.83
N GLU A 11 1.95 -6.37 -21.95
CA GLU A 11 2.72 -7.35 -21.21
C GLU A 11 2.75 -6.88 -19.75
N VAL A 12 1.60 -6.97 -19.08
CA VAL A 12 1.54 -6.98 -17.63
C VAL A 12 2.22 -8.28 -17.25
N SER A 13 3.50 -8.18 -16.90
CA SER A 13 4.24 -9.26 -16.26
C SER A 13 3.32 -10.00 -15.27
N GLU A 14 3.20 -11.32 -15.39
CA GLU A 14 2.43 -12.19 -14.49
C GLU A 14 2.96 -12.19 -13.03
N ALA A 15 3.76 -11.20 -12.64
CA ALA A 15 4.24 -11.00 -11.29
C ALA A 15 3.04 -10.62 -10.40
N LYS A 16 2.71 -11.51 -9.46
CA LYS A 16 1.72 -11.22 -8.42
C LYS A 16 2.08 -9.90 -7.70
N PRO A 17 1.10 -9.02 -7.46
CA PRO A 17 1.36 -7.74 -6.80
C PRO A 17 1.69 -7.97 -5.32
N TRP A 18 2.35 -6.98 -4.74
CA TRP A 18 2.42 -6.82 -3.30
C TRP A 18 1.07 -6.31 -2.79
N LEU A 19 0.70 -6.66 -1.55
CA LEU A 19 -0.50 -6.15 -0.90
C LEU A 19 -0.11 -5.19 0.22
N LEU A 20 -0.74 -4.03 0.26
CA LEU A 20 -0.62 -3.06 1.34
C LEU A 20 -1.97 -2.94 2.03
N HIS A 21 -2.02 -3.19 3.33
CA HIS A 21 -3.18 -2.92 4.17
C HIS A 21 -2.83 -1.83 5.17
N VAL A 22 -3.74 -0.89 5.36
CA VAL A 22 -3.65 0.14 6.39
C VAL A 22 -4.92 0.09 7.22
N ASP A 23 -4.74 0.22 8.53
CA ASP A 23 -5.83 0.21 9.51
C ASP A 23 -5.61 1.34 10.53
N ASP A 24 -6.67 2.05 10.87
CA ASP A 24 -6.68 3.13 11.85
C ASP A 24 -6.59 2.58 13.27
N SER A 25 -5.82 3.25 14.13
CA SER A 25 -5.94 3.05 15.57
C SER A 25 -5.91 4.39 16.30
N SER A 26 -7.11 4.86 16.67
CA SER A 26 -7.25 6.03 17.53
C SER A 26 -7.40 5.66 19.01
N THR A 27 -6.62 6.34 19.85
CA THR A 27 -6.73 6.22 21.31
C THR A 27 -6.88 7.60 21.94
N THR A 28 -7.34 7.68 23.19
CA THR A 28 -7.44 8.95 23.93
C THR A 28 -6.09 9.65 24.13
N GLN A 29 -4.97 8.93 23.97
CA GLN A 29 -3.61 9.42 24.15
C GLN A 29 -2.91 9.84 22.84
N GLY A 30 -3.56 9.66 21.69
CA GLY A 30 -3.02 10.01 20.37
C GLY A 30 -3.59 9.13 19.27
N SER A 31 -3.25 9.46 18.03
CA SER A 31 -3.61 8.69 16.84
C SER A 31 -2.43 7.85 16.36
N GLY A 32 -2.73 6.70 15.79
CA GLY A 32 -1.78 5.81 15.14
C GLY A 32 -2.47 5.07 14.01
N ALA A 33 -1.67 4.35 13.25
CA ALA A 33 -2.16 3.47 12.19
C ALA A 33 -1.23 2.27 12.04
N GLY A 34 -1.81 1.12 11.74
CA GLY A 34 -1.11 -0.10 11.35
C GLY A 34 -0.87 -0.12 9.85
N ILE A 35 0.24 -0.70 9.44
CA ILE A 35 0.57 -0.97 8.05
C ILE A 35 0.99 -2.43 7.95
N VAL A 36 0.41 -3.17 7.02
CA VAL A 36 0.83 -4.53 6.68
C VAL A 36 1.20 -4.59 5.21
N LEU A 37 2.43 -4.98 4.92
CA LEU A 37 2.93 -5.18 3.57
C LEU A 37 3.16 -6.67 3.33
N THR A 38 2.35 -7.28 2.47
CA THR A 38 2.45 -8.70 2.10
C THR A 38 3.19 -8.83 0.77
N THR A 39 4.25 -9.65 0.77
CA THR A 39 5.01 -9.97 -0.44
C THR A 39 4.18 -10.83 -1.41
N PRO A 40 4.54 -10.90 -2.70
CA PRO A 40 3.92 -11.82 -3.66
C PRO A 40 4.00 -13.31 -3.26
N GLN A 41 4.93 -13.65 -2.36
CA GLN A 41 5.14 -14.98 -1.81
C GLN A 41 4.23 -15.27 -0.61
N GLY A 42 3.59 -14.25 -0.03
CA GLY A 42 2.71 -14.35 1.12
C GLY A 42 3.36 -14.05 2.47
N ASP A 43 4.61 -13.58 2.48
CA ASP A 43 5.28 -13.14 3.71
C ASP A 43 4.81 -11.73 4.10
N ASP A 44 4.50 -11.52 5.39
CA ASP A 44 4.00 -10.25 5.93
C ASP A 44 5.08 -9.43 6.64
N MET A 45 5.03 -8.11 6.45
CA MET A 45 5.79 -7.12 7.20
C MET A 45 4.83 -6.12 7.85
N GLU A 46 4.81 -6.11 9.18
CA GLU A 46 3.92 -5.27 9.98
C GLU A 46 4.65 -4.06 10.56
N PHE A 47 4.03 -2.89 10.46
CA PHE A 47 4.54 -1.63 11.00
C PHE A 47 3.45 -0.90 11.76
N ALA A 48 3.83 -0.21 12.83
CA ALA A 48 2.94 0.67 13.58
C ALA A 48 3.48 2.10 13.51
N VAL A 49 2.65 3.03 13.05
CA VAL A 49 2.96 4.45 12.99
C VAL A 49 2.23 5.13 14.13
N LYS A 50 2.96 5.89 14.94
CA LYS A 50 2.38 6.75 15.97
C LYS A 50 2.52 8.19 15.56
N PHE A 51 1.41 8.92 15.54
CA PHE A 51 1.41 10.35 15.27
C PHE A 51 1.56 11.11 16.60
N GLU A 52 2.51 12.05 16.64
CA GLU A 52 2.77 12.88 17.84
C GLU A 52 1.70 13.97 18.04
N LEU A 53 0.89 14.23 17.02
CA LEU A 53 -0.21 15.18 17.04
C LEU A 53 -1.54 14.44 17.19
N LYS A 54 -2.57 15.17 17.65
CA LYS A 54 -3.96 14.73 17.45
C LYS A 54 -4.28 14.81 15.95
N ALA A 55 -4.01 13.75 15.21
CA ALA A 55 -4.60 13.56 13.89
C ALA A 55 -5.98 12.92 14.07
N SER A 56 -6.90 13.19 13.14
CA SER A 56 -8.08 12.35 12.97
C SER A 56 -7.67 10.96 12.49
N ASN A 57 -8.53 9.96 12.68
CA ASN A 57 -8.31 8.58 12.21
C ASN A 57 -7.97 8.57 10.71
N ASN A 58 -8.74 9.31 9.91
CA ASN A 58 -8.55 9.41 8.47
C ASN A 58 -7.20 10.05 8.09
N GLU A 59 -6.74 11.07 8.84
CA GLU A 59 -5.42 11.65 8.62
C GLU A 59 -4.30 10.67 8.99
N ALA A 60 -4.49 9.89 10.06
CA ALA A 60 -3.54 8.87 10.48
C ALA A 60 -3.43 7.73 9.45
N GLU A 61 -4.56 7.22 8.95
CA GLU A 61 -4.59 6.24 7.87
C GLU A 61 -3.99 6.79 6.58
N TYR A 62 -4.32 8.01 6.17
CA TYR A 62 -3.79 8.61 4.94
C TYR A 62 -2.26 8.70 4.97
N GLU A 63 -1.70 9.21 6.07
CA GLU A 63 -0.25 9.29 6.24
C GLU A 63 0.41 7.91 6.30
N ALA A 64 -0.25 6.92 6.94
CA ALA A 64 0.21 5.55 6.95
C ALA A 64 0.16 4.89 5.56
N LEU A 65 -0.84 5.19 4.74
CA LEU A 65 -0.94 4.75 3.35
C LEU A 65 0.20 5.32 2.50
N VAL A 66 0.48 6.62 2.62
CA VAL A 66 1.61 7.26 1.95
C VAL A 66 2.93 6.65 2.38
N LEU A 67 3.13 6.41 3.68
CA LEU A 67 4.32 5.75 4.19
C LEU A 67 4.44 4.31 3.69
N GLY A 68 3.36 3.54 3.71
CA GLY A 68 3.29 2.16 3.22
C GLY A 68 3.69 2.04 1.75
N MET A 69 3.20 2.95 0.89
CA MET A 69 3.58 2.99 -0.52
C MET A 69 5.08 3.28 -0.72
N ARG A 70 5.66 4.18 0.09
CA ARG A 70 7.11 4.46 0.05
C ARG A 70 7.92 3.24 0.49
N MET A 71 7.52 2.57 1.57
CA MET A 71 8.17 1.34 2.03
C MET A 71 8.13 0.24 0.97
N ALA A 72 6.99 0.07 0.30
CA ALA A 72 6.85 -0.88 -0.81
C ALA A 72 7.82 -0.57 -1.96
N GLN A 73 7.97 0.71 -2.33
CA GLN A 73 8.96 1.13 -3.33
C GLN A 73 10.40 0.84 -2.90
N ASP A 74 10.74 1.14 -1.64
CA ASP A 74 12.09 0.94 -1.09
C ASP A 74 12.52 -0.55 -1.09
N VAL A 75 11.56 -1.48 -0.94
CA VAL A 75 11.80 -2.93 -1.00
C VAL A 75 11.66 -3.51 -2.41
N GLY A 76 11.45 -2.67 -3.43
CA GLY A 76 11.44 -3.08 -4.84
C GLY A 76 10.10 -3.60 -5.35
N ALA A 77 8.98 -3.26 -4.71
CA ALA A 77 7.66 -3.59 -5.24
C ALA A 77 7.41 -2.85 -6.56
N SER A 78 7.22 -3.60 -7.65
CA SER A 78 6.88 -3.06 -8.97
C SER A 78 5.38 -2.87 -9.18
N HIS A 79 4.57 -3.67 -8.48
CA HIS A 79 3.11 -3.63 -8.51
C HIS A 79 2.58 -3.75 -7.08
N LEU A 80 1.65 -2.88 -6.71
CA LEU A 80 1.09 -2.77 -5.36
C LEU A 80 -0.42 -2.64 -5.44
N LEU A 81 -1.15 -3.43 -4.65
CA LEU A 81 -2.57 -3.24 -4.38
C LEU A 81 -2.72 -2.75 -2.94
N ALA A 82 -3.33 -1.60 -2.75
CA ALA A 82 -3.51 -0.99 -1.44
C ALA A 82 -4.97 -1.02 -0.99
N TYR A 83 -5.18 -1.33 0.29
CA TYR A 83 -6.47 -1.39 0.97
C TYR A 83 -6.42 -0.50 2.22
N SER A 84 -7.44 0.33 2.40
CA SER A 84 -7.70 1.17 3.58
C SER A 84 -9.17 1.00 3.94
N ASP A 85 -9.51 1.12 5.22
CA ASP A 85 -10.87 0.96 5.73
C ASP A 85 -11.65 2.28 5.92
N SER A 86 -11.00 3.45 5.78
CA SER A 86 -11.65 4.77 5.72
C SER A 86 -12.56 5.04 4.51
#